data_AF-A0A534NRG5-F1
#
_entry.id   AF-A0A534NRG5-F1
#
_cell.length_a   1.000
_cell.length_b   1.000
_cell.length_c   1.000
_cell.angle_alpha   90.00
_cell.angle_beta   90.00
_cell.angle_gamma   90.00
#
_symmetry.space_group_name_H-M   'P 1'
#
loop_
_entity.id
_entity.type
_entity.pdbx_description
1 polymer ?
#
loop_
_entity_poly.entity_id
_entity_poly.type
_entity_poly.pdbx_seq_one_letter_code
_entity_poly.pdbx_strand_id
1 'polypeptide(L)'
;MAEEKDPERLKAMAEQLQARCAELGKMAKALEEALAPAGRGGVETRVLLTGEQRKRIADQTGVGVEVVTLRDTSDRAWSTSMGSVNPREIEAMAARQATASRLKAETRARVEQIIRELEKLESPELADTIAELRRGIL
;
A
#
# COMPACT_ATOMS: atom_id res chain seq x y z
N MET A 1 15.75 46.87 -37.24
CA MET A 1 16.75 45.92 -36.73
C MET A 1 17.80 45.77 -37.82
N ALA A 2 19.02 46.23 -37.56
CA ALA A 2 20.05 46.41 -38.58
C ALA A 2 20.45 45.05 -39.18
N GLU A 3 20.49 44.97 -40.51
CA GLU A 3 21.06 43.83 -41.23
C GLU A 3 22.58 43.81 -40.99
N GLU A 4 23.00 43.25 -39.86
CA GLU A 4 24.41 43.04 -39.58
C GLU A 4 24.90 41.87 -40.45
N LYS A 5 25.51 42.20 -41.60
CA LYS A 5 25.94 41.27 -42.66
C LYS A 5 27.32 40.66 -42.45
N ASP A 6 27.90 40.83 -41.27
CA ASP A 6 29.24 40.31 -40.95
C ASP A 6 29.13 38.82 -40.54
N PRO A 7 29.59 37.88 -41.39
CA PRO A 7 29.37 36.45 -41.19
C PRO A 7 30.04 35.92 -39.91
N GLU A 8 31.13 36.53 -39.46
CA GLU A 8 31.83 36.12 -38.24
C GLU A 8 31.07 36.58 -36.98
N ARG A 9 30.44 37.77 -37.00
CA ARG A 9 29.55 38.20 -35.91
C ARG A 9 28.28 37.37 -35.84
N LEU A 10 27.70 37.01 -36.99
CA LEU A 10 26.52 36.15 -37.03
C LEU A 10 26.82 34.74 -36.48
N LYS A 11 28.00 34.18 -36.78
CA LYS A 11 28.45 32.90 -36.18
C LYS A 11 28.61 33.04 -34.67
N ALA A 12 29.29 34.08 -34.19
CA ALA A 12 29.48 34.30 -32.75
C ALA A 12 28.14 34.48 -32.01
N MET A 13 27.18 35.19 -32.62
CA MET A 13 25.82 35.33 -32.06
C MET A 13 25.05 34.01 -32.08
N ALA A 14 25.17 33.21 -33.15
CA ALA A 14 24.55 31.90 -33.23
C ALA A 14 25.11 30.93 -32.16
N GLU A 15 26.43 30.93 -31.95
CA GLU A 15 27.08 30.15 -30.89
C GLU A 15 26.62 30.60 -29.49
N GLN A 16 26.53 31.91 -29.24
CA GLN A 16 26.01 32.43 -27.98
C GLN A 16 24.55 32.06 -27.74
N LEU A 17 23.71 32.14 -28.78
CA LEU A 17 22.31 31.71 -28.70
C LEU A 17 22.20 30.22 -28.42
N GLN A 18 23.00 29.40 -29.10
CA GLN A 18 23.01 27.95 -28.90
C GLN A 18 23.47 27.58 -27.48
N ALA A 19 24.49 28.26 -26.95
CA ALA A 19 24.95 28.10 -25.58
C ALA A 19 23.84 28.46 -24.56
N ARG A 20 23.15 29.58 -24.76
CA ARG A 20 22.04 29.99 -23.89
C ARG A 20 20.85 29.04 -23.97
N CYS A 21 20.50 28.54 -25.16
CA CYS A 21 19.47 27.51 -25.31
C CYS A 21 19.85 26.21 -24.60
N ALA A 22 21.13 25.82 -24.65
CA ALA A 22 21.61 24.63 -23.94
C ALA A 22 21.55 24.82 -22.41
N GLU A 23 21.87 26.02 -21.90
CA GLU A 23 21.69 26.33 -20.47
C GLU A 23 20.23 26.31 -20.05
N LEU A 24 19.35 26.94 -20.83
CA LEU A 24 17.90 26.92 -20.57
C LEU A 24 17.35 25.49 -20.58
N GLY A 25 17.82 24.64 -21.50
CA GLY A 25 17.45 23.22 -21.54
C GLY A 25 17.91 22.46 -20.29
N LYS A 26 19.12 22.73 -19.78
CA LYS A 26 19.62 22.15 -18.52
C LYS A 26 18.80 22.62 -17.32
N MET A 27 18.48 23.91 -17.25
CA MET A 27 17.66 24.48 -16.17
C MET A 27 16.24 23.92 -16.19
N ALA A 28 15.62 23.82 -17.37
CA ALA A 28 14.29 23.23 -17.52
C ALA A 28 14.27 21.77 -17.04
N LYS A 29 15.27 20.98 -17.43
CA LYS A 29 15.38 19.58 -17.01
C LYS A 29 15.60 19.44 -15.50
N ALA A 30 16.46 20.29 -14.92
CA ALA A 30 16.68 20.32 -13.47
C ALA A 30 15.40 20.71 -12.71
N LEU A 31 14.61 21.63 -13.26
CA LEU A 31 13.35 22.09 -12.67
C LEU A 31 12.27 21.02 -12.79
N GLU A 32 12.18 20.29 -13.90
CA GLU A 32 11.35 19.10 -14.04
C GLU A 32 11.75 18.01 -13.06
N GLU A 33 13.05 17.77 -12.85
CA GLU A 33 13.55 16.79 -11.89
C GLU A 33 13.26 17.20 -10.43
N ALA A 34 13.34 18.49 -10.12
CA ALA A 34 13.02 19.01 -8.79
C ALA A 34 11.52 19.03 -8.49
N LEU A 35 10.69 19.25 -9.51
CA LEU A 35 9.22 19.19 -9.39
C LEU A 35 8.67 17.76 -9.53
N ALA A 36 9.48 16.82 -10.03
CA ALA A 36 9.10 15.43 -10.07
C ALA A 36 8.94 14.92 -8.63
N PRO A 37 7.80 14.27 -8.30
CA PRO A 37 7.57 13.76 -6.95
C PRO A 37 8.67 12.75 -6.58
N ALA A 38 9.22 12.89 -5.37
CA ALA A 38 10.19 11.96 -4.81
C ALA A 38 9.54 10.58 -4.69
N GLY A 39 9.93 9.65 -5.56
CA GLY A 39 9.35 8.31 -5.62
C GLY A 39 9.01 7.86 -7.04
N ARG A 40 10.02 7.73 -7.90
CA ARG A 40 9.88 7.00 -9.18
C ARG A 40 9.75 5.50 -8.90
N GLY A 41 8.60 5.05 -8.44
CA GLY A 41 8.39 3.63 -8.15
C GLY A 41 6.94 3.19 -7.90
N GLY A 42 6.02 4.13 -7.73
CA GLY A 42 4.63 3.81 -7.44
C GLY A 42 3.79 3.42 -8.65
N VAL A 43 2.76 2.59 -8.39
CA VAL A 43 1.68 2.27 -9.32
C VAL A 43 0.89 3.54 -9.64
N GLU A 44 0.53 3.73 -10.91
CA GLU A 44 -0.31 4.84 -11.35
C GLU A 44 -1.78 4.50 -11.20
N THR A 45 -2.53 5.36 -10.52
CA THR A 45 -3.99 5.27 -10.36
C THR A 45 -4.64 6.42 -11.12
N ARG A 46 -5.48 6.10 -12.11
CA ARG A 46 -6.25 7.10 -12.87
C ARG A 46 -7.60 7.33 -12.20
N VAL A 47 -7.87 8.58 -11.82
CA VAL A 47 -9.11 9.00 -11.18
C VAL A 47 -9.93 9.84 -12.15
N LEU A 48 -11.12 9.37 -12.49
CA LEU A 48 -12.12 10.14 -13.24
C LEU A 48 -12.75 11.17 -12.31
N LEU A 49 -12.70 12.44 -12.71
CA LEU A 49 -13.28 13.53 -11.94
C LEU A 49 -14.79 13.58 -12.11
N THR A 50 -15.52 13.89 -11.04
CA THR A 50 -16.97 14.15 -11.11
C THR A 50 -17.26 15.48 -11.80
N GLY A 51 -18.49 15.68 -12.31
CA GLY A 51 -18.86 16.92 -13.00
C GLY A 51 -18.62 18.18 -12.19
N GLU A 52 -18.92 18.14 -10.89
CA GLU A 52 -18.66 19.26 -9.96
C GLU A 52 -17.17 19.52 -9.75
N GLN A 53 -16.35 18.47 -9.66
CA GLN A 53 -14.89 18.61 -9.52
C GLN A 53 -14.27 19.23 -10.78
N ARG A 54 -14.72 18.80 -11.96
CA ARG A 54 -14.27 19.37 -13.24
C ARG A 54 -14.60 20.86 -13.32
N LYS A 55 -15.82 21.25 -12.93
CA LYS A 55 -16.25 22.65 -12.92
C LYS A 55 -15.38 23.50 -12.00
N ARG A 56 -15.12 23.04 -10.77
CA ARG A 56 -14.24 23.77 -9.83
C ARG A 56 -12.81 23.95 -10.34
N ILE A 57 -12.24 22.92 -10.98
CA ILE A 57 -10.89 23.02 -11.55
C ILE A 57 -10.87 23.99 -12.73
N ALA A 58 -11.88 23.93 -13.60
CA ALA A 58 -12.00 24.85 -14.73
C ALA A 58 -12.15 26.31 -14.24
N ASP A 59 -12.95 26.55 -13.20
CA ASP A 59 -13.14 27.89 -12.63
C ASP A 59 -11.84 28.45 -12.00
N GLN A 60 -10.97 27.59 -11.46
CA GLN A 60 -9.73 28.01 -10.78
C GLN A 60 -8.51 28.09 -11.70
N THR A 61 -8.43 27.21 -12.70
CA THR A 61 -7.23 27.04 -13.54
C THR A 61 -7.45 27.42 -15.00
N GLY A 62 -8.71 27.59 -15.42
CA GLY A 62 -9.08 27.79 -16.83
C GLY A 62 -8.96 26.54 -17.71
N VAL A 63 -8.56 25.40 -17.15
CA VAL A 63 -8.31 24.17 -17.91
C VAL A 63 -9.36 23.11 -17.58
N GLY A 64 -9.98 22.54 -18.63
CA GLY A 64 -10.88 21.41 -18.51
C GLY A 64 -10.10 20.11 -18.30
N VAL A 65 -10.15 19.55 -17.09
CA VAL A 65 -9.49 18.28 -16.75
C VAL A 65 -10.55 17.21 -16.53
N GLU A 66 -10.41 16.06 -17.19
CA GLU A 66 -11.35 14.93 -17.04
C GLU A 66 -10.79 13.82 -16.14
N VAL A 67 -9.50 13.54 -16.25
CA VAL A 67 -8.82 12.46 -15.55
C VAL A 67 -7.55 13.00 -14.89
N VAL A 68 -7.34 12.60 -13.63
CA VAL A 68 -6.10 12.90 -12.90
C VAL A 68 -5.35 11.59 -12.68
N THR A 69 -4.06 11.57 -13.03
CA THR A 69 -3.18 10.45 -12.72
C THR A 69 -2.49 10.71 -11.39
N LEU A 70 -2.76 9.86 -10.41
CA LEU A 70 -2.10 9.87 -9.11
C LEU A 70 -1.05 8.76 -9.09
N ARG A 71 0.13 9.06 -8.58
CA ARG A 71 1.21 8.08 -8.44
C ARG A 71 1.43 7.77 -6.98
N ASP A 72 1.58 6.49 -6.65
CA ASP A 72 1.97 6.11 -5.29
C ASP A 72 3.35 6.68 -4.96
N THR A 73 3.50 7.10 -3.72
CA THR A 73 4.77 7.54 -3.12
C THR A 73 5.05 6.69 -1.89
N SER A 74 6.28 6.75 -1.36
CA SER A 74 6.61 6.07 -0.09
C SER A 74 5.68 6.47 1.05
N ASP A 75 5.19 7.71 1.02
CA ASP A 75 4.41 8.32 2.11
C ASP A 75 2.90 8.16 1.91
N ARG A 76 2.46 7.88 0.67
CA ARG A 76 1.04 7.75 0.32
C ARG A 76 0.84 6.82 -0.87
N ALA A 77 0.18 5.69 -0.60
CA ALA A 77 -0.33 4.79 -1.62
C ALA A 77 -1.77 5.19 -1.99
N TRP A 78 -2.01 5.43 -3.27
CA TRP A 78 -3.32 5.60 -3.90
C TRP A 78 -3.84 4.27 -4.47
N SER A 79 -2.94 3.37 -4.88
CA SER A 79 -3.32 2.06 -5.37
C SER A 79 -3.90 1.21 -4.23
N THR A 80 -5.13 0.75 -4.43
CA THR A 80 -5.74 -0.27 -3.56
C THR A 80 -5.35 -1.64 -4.11
N SER A 81 -4.07 -2.01 -4.01
CA SER A 81 -3.68 -3.38 -4.30
C SER A 81 -3.97 -4.24 -3.06
N MET A 82 -4.86 -5.22 -3.21
CA MET A 82 -5.03 -6.25 -2.21
C MET A 82 -3.71 -7.02 -2.17
N GLY A 83 -3.05 -7.10 -1.01
CA GLY A 83 -1.80 -7.84 -0.88
C GLY A 83 -1.98 -9.25 -1.41
N SER A 84 -1.16 -9.65 -2.39
CA SER A 84 -1.24 -11.00 -2.94
C SER A 84 -0.77 -11.98 -1.87
N VAL A 85 -1.69 -12.75 -1.29
CA VAL A 85 -1.33 -13.83 -0.36
C VAL A 85 -0.90 -15.04 -1.19
N ASN A 86 0.26 -15.61 -0.87
CA ASN A 86 0.77 -16.78 -1.58
C ASN A 86 0.00 -18.04 -1.15
N PRO A 87 -0.45 -18.92 -2.07
CA PRO A 87 -1.10 -20.18 -1.71
C PRO A 87 -0.35 -21.02 -0.67
N ARG A 88 0.99 -21.01 -0.70
CA ARG A 88 1.81 -21.72 0.30
C ARG A 88 1.66 -21.15 1.72
N GLU A 89 1.44 -19.85 1.85
CA GLU A 89 1.21 -19.20 3.15
C GLU A 89 -0.16 -19.59 3.71
N ILE A 90 -1.16 -19.72 2.84
CA ILE A 90 -2.50 -20.19 3.22
C ILE A 90 -2.43 -21.63 3.72
N GLU A 91 -1.74 -22.51 3.00
CA GLU A 91 -1.55 -23.91 3.40
C GLU A 91 -0.80 -24.02 4.74
N ALA A 92 0.26 -23.22 4.93
CA ALA A 92 1.01 -23.20 6.18
C ALA A 92 0.15 -22.70 7.36
N MET A 93 -0.67 -21.66 7.15
CA MET A 93 -1.62 -21.18 8.16
C MET A 93 -2.69 -22.24 8.48
N ALA A 94 -3.22 -22.90 7.45
CA ALA A 94 -4.20 -23.98 7.63
C ALA A 94 -3.61 -25.16 8.43
N ALA A 95 -2.37 -25.57 8.12
CA ALA A 95 -1.68 -26.64 8.84
C ALA A 95 -1.41 -26.28 10.32
N ARG A 96 -1.00 -25.03 10.59
CA ARG A 96 -0.83 -24.53 11.97
C ARG A 96 -2.16 -24.54 12.73
N GLN A 97 -3.23 -24.08 12.09
CA GLN A 97 -4.56 -24.05 12.69
C GLN A 97 -5.10 -25.45 12.96
N ALA A 98 -4.92 -26.39 12.02
CA ALA A 98 -5.29 -27.79 12.18
C ALA A 98 -4.55 -28.43 13.37
N THR A 99 -3.25 -28.16 13.50
CA THR A 99 -2.43 -28.67 14.62
C THR A 99 -2.91 -28.11 15.96
N ALA A 100 -3.14 -26.79 16.04
CA ALA A 100 -3.65 -26.14 17.24
C ALA A 100 -5.05 -26.65 17.62
N SER A 101 -5.92 -26.86 16.63
CA SER A 101 -7.26 -27.43 16.85
C SER A 101 -7.18 -28.87 17.35
N ARG A 102 -6.28 -29.70 16.80
CA ARG A 102 -6.09 -31.08 17.23
C ARG A 102 -5.61 -31.15 18.67
N LEU A 103 -4.62 -30.34 19.04
CA LEU A 103 -4.12 -30.27 20.41
C LEU A 103 -5.21 -29.85 21.40
N LYS A 104 -6.06 -28.87 21.04
CA LYS A 104 -7.21 -28.46 21.85
C LYS A 104 -8.27 -29.56 21.98
N ALA A 105 -8.48 -30.37 20.96
CA ALA A 105 -9.42 -31.49 21.00
C ALA A 105 -8.88 -32.62 21.89
N GLU A 106 -7.61 -32.98 21.73
CA GLU A 106 -6.93 -34.01 22.54
C GLU A 106 -6.90 -33.62 24.03
N THR A 107 -6.59 -32.36 24.33
CA THR A 107 -6.60 -31.85 25.72
C THR A 107 -7.99 -31.89 26.32
N ARG A 108 -9.04 -31.45 25.60
CA ARG A 108 -10.42 -31.57 26.07
C ARG A 108 -10.83 -33.02 26.33
N ALA A 109 -10.55 -33.93 25.41
CA ALA A 109 -10.84 -35.35 25.60
C ALA A 109 -10.14 -35.94 26.84
N ARG A 110 -8.88 -35.52 27.09
CA ARG A 110 -8.14 -35.99 28.26
C ARG A 110 -8.67 -35.42 29.57
N VAL A 111 -9.07 -34.16 29.59
CA VAL A 111 -9.69 -33.55 30.78
C VAL A 111 -11.05 -34.20 31.06
N GLU A 112 -11.87 -34.47 30.03
CA GLU A 112 -13.12 -35.21 30.20
C GLU A 112 -12.91 -36.62 30.78
N GLN A 113 -11.87 -37.32 30.33
CA GLN A 113 -11.54 -38.64 30.88
C GLN A 113 -11.16 -38.56 32.36
N ILE A 114 -10.34 -37.57 32.74
CA ILE A 114 -9.97 -37.34 34.14
C ILE A 114 -11.21 -37.01 34.99
N ILE A 115 -12.12 -36.17 34.50
CA ILE A 115 -13.38 -35.86 35.19
C ILE A 115 -14.18 -37.14 35.45
N ARG A 116 -14.32 -38.02 34.45
CA ARG A 116 -15.03 -39.30 34.61
C ARG A 116 -14.35 -40.22 35.62
N GLU A 117 -13.02 -40.22 35.70
CA GLU A 117 -12.27 -40.98 36.69
C GLU A 117 -12.46 -40.41 38.10
N LEU A 118 -12.51 -39.08 38.25
CA LEU A 118 -12.80 -38.40 39.51
C LEU A 118 -14.25 -38.63 39.98
N GLU A 119 -15.21 -38.64 39.06
CA GLU A 119 -16.62 -38.92 39.37
C GLU A 119 -16.83 -40.33 39.93
N LYS A 120 -16.03 -41.32 39.49
CA LYS A 120 -16.08 -42.71 40.01
C LYS A 120 -15.60 -42.84 41.46
N LEU A 121 -14.86 -41.86 41.99
CA LEU A 121 -14.40 -41.89 43.37
C LEU A 121 -15.51 -41.50 44.37
N GLU A 122 -16.66 -41.03 43.89
CA GLU A 122 -17.86 -40.65 44.68
C GLU A 122 -17.54 -39.82 45.94
N SER A 123 -16.49 -39.00 45.88
CA SER A 123 -16.06 -38.18 47.00
C SER A 123 -16.85 -36.86 47.03
N PRO A 124 -17.60 -36.56 48.11
CA PRO A 124 -18.38 -35.32 48.22
C PRO A 124 -17.49 -34.07 48.26
N GLU A 125 -16.23 -34.18 48.68
CA GLU A 125 -15.28 -33.05 48.71
C GLU A 125 -14.81 -32.62 47.31
N LEU A 126 -14.96 -33.49 46.30
CA LEU A 126 -14.52 -33.22 44.92
C LEU A 126 -15.65 -32.73 44.02
N ALA A 127 -16.90 -32.74 44.50
CA ALA A 127 -18.08 -32.44 43.69
C ALA A 127 -18.07 -31.01 43.12
N ASP A 128 -17.69 -30.03 43.95
CA ASP A 128 -17.62 -28.62 43.53
C ASP A 128 -16.50 -28.40 42.50
N THR A 129 -15.34 -29.01 42.73
CA THR A 129 -14.18 -28.94 41.83
C THR A 129 -14.48 -29.57 40.45
N ILE A 130 -15.20 -30.69 40.43
CA ILE A 130 -15.67 -31.35 39.20
C ILE A 130 -16.66 -30.45 38.44
N ALA A 131 -17.57 -29.78 39.16
CA ALA A 131 -18.54 -28.87 38.56
C ALA A 131 -17.91 -27.60 37.96
N GLU A 132 -16.83 -27.08 38.57
CA GLU A 132 -16.03 -25.99 38.01
C GLU A 132 -15.27 -26.44 36.75
N LEU A 133 -14.62 -27.60 36.79
CA LEU A 133 -13.90 -28.15 35.63
C LEU A 133 -14.82 -28.37 34.43
N ARG A 134 -16.05 -28.88 34.65
CA ARG A 134 -17.06 -29.02 33.56
C ARG A 134 -17.48 -27.68 32.95
N ARG A 135 -17.56 -26.62 33.76
CA ARG A 135 -17.91 -25.28 33.28
C ARG A 135 -16.80 -24.62 32.45
N GLY A 136 -15.53 -24.94 32.71
CA GLY A 136 -14.39 -24.38 31.97
C GLY A 136 -14.06 -25.07 30.63
N ILE A 137 -14.69 -26.21 30.33
CA ILE A 137 -14.44 -26.99 29.10
C ILE A 137 -15.42 -26.64 27.96
N LEU A 138 -16.62 -26.16 28.31
CA LEU A 138 -17.65 -25.64 27.40
C LEU A 138 -17.24 -24.26 26.85
#